data_AF-A0AA95MDF4-F1
#
_entry.id   AF-A0AA95MDF4-F1
#
_cell.length_a   1.000
_cell.length_b   1.000
_cell.length_c   1.000
_cell.angle_alpha   90.00
_cell.angle_beta   90.00
_cell.angle_gamma   90.00
#
_symmetry.space_group_name_H-M   'P 1'
#
loop_
_entity.id
_entity.type
_entity.pdbx_description
1 polymer ?
#
loop_
_entity_poly.entity_id
_entity_poly.type
_entity_poly.pdbx_seq_one_letter_code
_entity_poly.pdbx_strand_id
1 'polypeptide(L)'
;MMKNFIGFTLAMISWTIMAYLFIGIDIPIPSSYIAVSILTNAIFAFCSIFLQRLVITLYEINVFEEPKSFLDFCLKYFAMITSGVNYYVQNVLNRLPFILNKLAAALFFVFLVITGFSMLSMFD
;
A
#
# COMPACT_ATOMS: atom_id res chain seq x y z
N MET A 1 19.13 5.78 15.75
CA MET A 1 19.34 6.55 14.50
C MET A 1 19.78 5.66 13.33
N MET A 2 20.89 4.90 13.45
CA MET A 2 21.40 4.05 12.36
C MET A 2 20.43 2.96 11.89
N LYS A 3 19.73 2.25 12.81
CA LYS A 3 18.74 1.22 12.45
C LYS A 3 17.55 1.77 11.64
N ASN A 4 17.06 2.97 11.98
CA ASN A 4 16.01 3.66 11.22
C ASN A 4 16.44 3.93 9.79
N PHE A 5 17.65 4.49 9.61
CA PHE A 5 18.19 4.80 8.30
C PHE A 5 18.36 3.54 7.44
N ILE A 6 18.90 2.45 8.02
CA ILE A 6 19.06 1.19 7.29
C ILE A 6 17.70 0.60 6.90
N GLY A 7 16.74 0.55 7.82
CA GLY A 7 15.40 0.03 7.53
C GLY A 7 14.68 0.82 6.44
N PHE A 8 14.80 2.15 6.48
CA PHE A 8 14.26 3.03 5.44
C PHE A 8 14.93 2.79 4.08
N THR A 9 16.26 2.73 4.05
CA THR A 9 17.02 2.47 2.82
C THR A 9 16.65 1.10 2.21
N LEU A 10 16.51 0.06 3.03
CA LEU A 10 16.07 -1.25 2.55
C LEU A 10 14.64 -1.21 1.99
N ALA A 11 13.72 -0.52 2.66
CA ALA A 11 12.36 -0.35 2.13
C ALA A 11 12.36 0.37 0.78
N MET A 12 13.19 1.40 0.61
CA MET A 12 13.34 2.12 -0.67
C MET A 12 14.00 1.26 -1.76
N ILE A 13 14.97 0.43 -1.41
CA ILE A 13 15.58 -0.53 -2.35
C ILE A 13 14.52 -1.54 -2.81
N SER A 14 13.77 -2.15 -1.88
CA SER A 14 12.68 -3.06 -2.20
C SER A 14 11.63 -2.39 -3.09
N TRP A 15 11.25 -1.14 -2.77
CA TRP A 15 10.31 -0.36 -3.56
C TRP A 15 10.81 -0.11 -4.98
N THR A 16 12.11 0.20 -5.12
CA THR A 16 12.76 0.39 -6.41
C THR A 16 12.82 -0.91 -7.21
N ILE A 17 13.14 -2.04 -6.59
CA ILE A 17 13.12 -3.36 -7.24
C ILE A 17 11.72 -3.68 -7.77
N MET A 18 10.67 -3.42 -6.99
CA MET A 18 9.29 -3.60 -7.45
C MET A 18 8.96 -2.66 -8.62
N ALA A 19 9.40 -1.40 -8.58
CA ALA A 19 9.20 -0.44 -9.65
C ALA A 19 9.90 -0.85 -10.96
N TYR A 20 11.06 -1.52 -10.88
CA TYR A 20 11.77 -2.05 -12.04
C TYR A 20 10.96 -3.11 -12.82
N LEU A 21 10.05 -3.84 -12.17
CA LEU A 21 9.19 -4.83 -12.84
C LEU A 21 8.26 -4.19 -13.89
N PHE A 22 7.96 -2.91 -13.75
CA PHE A 22 7.04 -2.18 -14.63
C PHE A 22 7.74 -1.58 -15.86
N ILE A 23 9.07 -1.59 -15.93
CA ILE A 23 9.81 -1.19 -17.14
C ILE A 23 9.52 -2.16 -18.29
N GLY A 24 9.25 -3.45 -18.01
CA GLY A 24 8.91 -4.43 -19.03
C GLY A 24 7.55 -4.23 -19.71
N ILE A 25 6.74 -3.29 -19.22
CA ILE A 25 5.47 -2.85 -19.81
C ILE A 25 5.48 -1.34 -20.09
N ASP A 26 6.66 -0.81 -20.42
CA ASP A 26 6.90 0.57 -20.89
C ASP A 26 6.51 1.70 -19.92
N ILE A 27 6.36 1.42 -18.62
CA ILE A 27 6.19 2.46 -17.60
C ILE A 27 7.57 2.91 -17.09
N PRO A 28 8.00 4.15 -17.39
CA PRO A 28 9.33 4.64 -16.99
C PRO A 28 9.41 4.92 -15.48
N ILE A 29 10.62 4.87 -14.93
CA ILE A 29 10.93 5.47 -13.63
C ILE A 29 10.98 6.99 -13.81
N PRO A 30 10.33 7.82 -12.95
CA PRO A 30 9.77 7.47 -11.64
C PRO A 30 8.28 7.10 -11.64
N SER A 31 7.58 7.15 -12.77
CA SER A 31 6.14 6.85 -12.85
C SER A 31 5.81 5.45 -12.31
N SER A 32 6.67 4.45 -12.53
CA SER A 32 6.50 3.10 -12.01
C SER A 32 6.35 3.03 -10.48
N TYR A 33 6.90 3.97 -9.71
CA TYR A 33 6.66 4.03 -8.26
C TYR A 33 5.18 4.26 -7.91
N ILE A 34 4.49 5.08 -8.71
CA ILE A 34 3.06 5.33 -8.55
C ILE A 34 2.27 4.08 -8.93
N ALA A 35 2.65 3.39 -10.01
CA ALA A 35 2.02 2.14 -10.44
C ALA A 35 2.10 1.06 -9.35
N VAL A 36 3.28 0.87 -8.74
CA VAL A 36 3.45 -0.06 -7.61
C VAL A 36 2.61 0.38 -6.41
N SER A 37 2.52 1.68 -6.11
CA SER A 37 1.68 2.21 -5.03
C SER A 37 0.21 1.89 -5.24
N ILE A 38 -0.31 2.12 -6.45
CA ILE A 38 -1.69 1.79 -6.80
C ILE A 38 -1.92 0.29 -6.69
N LEU A 39 -1.03 -0.53 -7.25
CA LEU A 39 -1.16 -2.00 -7.22
C LEU A 39 -1.18 -2.54 -5.79
N THR A 40 -0.21 -2.14 -4.96
CA THR A 40 -0.10 -2.60 -3.57
C THR A 40 -1.31 -2.16 -2.75
N ASN A 41 -1.74 -0.91 -2.87
CA ASN A 41 -2.97 -0.45 -2.20
C ASN A 41 -4.22 -1.16 -2.74
N ALA A 42 -4.28 -1.51 -4.03
CA ALA A 42 -5.41 -2.27 -4.59
C ALA A 42 -5.48 -3.68 -4.01
N ILE A 43 -4.34 -4.35 -3.82
CA ILE A 43 -4.28 -5.65 -3.14
C ILE A 43 -4.82 -5.54 -1.71
N PHE A 44 -4.36 -4.54 -0.94
CA PHE A 44 -4.85 -4.33 0.43
C PHE A 44 -6.32 -3.89 0.48
N ALA A 45 -6.79 -3.10 -0.48
CA ALA A 45 -8.19 -2.70 -0.59
C ALA A 45 -9.08 -3.91 -0.89
N PHE A 46 -8.67 -4.80 -1.80
CA PHE A 46 -9.35 -6.07 -2.07
C PHE A 46 -9.45 -6.93 -0.81
N CYS A 47 -8.33 -7.12 -0.10
CA CYS A 47 -8.32 -7.82 1.18
C CYS A 47 -9.26 -7.16 2.20
N SER A 48 -9.35 -5.83 2.21
CA SER A 48 -10.18 -5.08 3.16
C SER A 48 -11.69 -5.30 2.94
N ILE A 49 -12.12 -5.64 1.73
CA ILE A 49 -13.52 -6.02 1.46
C ILE A 49 -13.93 -7.18 2.39
N PHE A 50 -13.06 -8.15 2.63
CA PHE A 50 -13.37 -9.29 3.50
C PHE A 50 -12.88 -9.06 4.93
N LEU A 51 -11.63 -8.62 5.08
CA LEU A 51 -10.85 -8.65 6.31
C LEU A 51 -10.33 -7.27 6.74
N GLN A 52 -11.14 -6.21 6.58
CA GLN A 52 -10.75 -4.83 6.88
C GLN A 52 -10.05 -4.62 8.23
N ARG A 53 -10.63 -5.16 9.32
CA ARG A 53 -10.06 -5.00 10.67
C ARG A 53 -8.66 -5.59 10.76
N LEU A 54 -8.43 -6.76 10.13
CA LEU A 54 -7.12 -7.38 10.07
C LEU A 54 -6.13 -6.52 9.29
N VAL A 55 -6.54 -5.96 8.15
CA VAL A 55 -5.68 -5.09 7.34
C VAL A 55 -5.29 -3.81 8.10
N ILE A 56 -6.24 -3.20 8.81
CA ILE A 56 -5.99 -2.03 9.67
C ILE A 56 -5.01 -2.39 10.78
N THR A 57 -5.28 -3.47 11.54
CA THR A 57 -4.42 -3.90 12.65
C THR A 57 -3.02 -4.29 12.19
N LEU A 58 -2.86 -4.95 11.04
CA LEU A 58 -1.54 -5.23 10.48
C LEU A 58 -0.74 -3.96 10.24
N TYR A 59 -1.37 -2.90 9.72
CA TYR A 59 -0.68 -1.62 9.54
C TYR A 59 -0.30 -1.00 10.89
N GLU A 60 -1.21 -0.99 11.86
CA GLU A 60 -0.99 -0.39 13.17
C GLU A 60 0.18 -1.06 13.93
N ILE A 61 0.23 -2.39 13.91
CA ILE A 61 1.31 -3.18 14.53
C ILE A 61 2.65 -2.86 13.87
N ASN A 62 2.70 -2.76 12.53
CA ASN A 62 3.95 -2.50 11.85
C ASN A 62 4.40 -1.02 11.94
N VAL A 63 3.47 -0.07 12.02
CA VAL A 63 3.77 1.35 11.86
C VAL A 63 3.79 2.13 13.18
N PHE A 64 2.81 1.89 14.06
CA PHE A 64 2.65 2.69 15.28
C PHE A 64 3.27 2.05 16.51
N GLU A 65 3.32 0.72 16.59
CA GLU A 65 4.02 0.08 17.70
C GLU A 65 5.53 0.36 17.66
N GLU A 66 6.15 0.32 18.84
CA GLU A 66 7.59 0.55 18.98
C GLU A 66 8.36 -0.65 18.38
N PRO A 67 9.24 -0.42 17.38
CA PRO A 67 9.99 -1.51 16.76
C PRO A 67 10.95 -2.15 17.77
N LYS A 68 10.83 -3.47 17.96
CA LYS A 68 11.67 -4.24 18.90
C LYS A 68 12.87 -4.86 18.20
N SER A 69 12.73 -5.17 16.92
CA SER A 69 13.75 -5.83 16.09
C SER A 69 14.15 -4.99 14.88
N PHE A 70 15.27 -5.35 14.24
CA PHE A 70 15.68 -4.75 12.97
C PHE A 70 14.65 -4.99 11.86
N LEU A 71 14.04 -6.18 11.85
CA LEU A 71 13.02 -6.56 10.89
C LEU A 71 11.79 -5.67 11.04
N ASP A 72 11.42 -5.32 12.28
CA ASP A 72 10.28 -4.43 12.56
C ASP A 72 10.51 -3.04 11.96
N PHE A 73 11.74 -2.51 11.98
CA PHE A 73 12.06 -1.25 11.30
C PHE A 73 11.88 -1.37 9.78
N CYS A 74 12.30 -2.48 9.17
CA CYS A 74 12.14 -2.69 7.72
C CYS A 74 10.65 -2.79 7.35
N LEU A 75 9.88 -3.60 8.08
CA LEU A 75 8.45 -3.77 7.86
C LEU A 75 7.68 -2.47 8.10
N LYS A 76 8.08 -1.66 9.09
CA LYS A 76 7.48 -0.34 9.34
C LYS A 76 7.52 0.55 8.10
N TYR A 77 8.70 0.77 7.53
CA TYR A 77 8.84 1.63 6.34
C TYR A 77 8.23 0.98 5.10
N PHE A 78 8.32 -0.35 4.96
CA PHE A 78 7.68 -1.06 3.86
C PHE A 78 6.15 -0.94 3.91
N ALA A 79 5.54 -1.12 5.07
CA ALA A 79 4.09 -0.97 5.28
C ALA A 79 3.62 0.47 5.00
N MET A 80 4.38 1.48 5.44
CA MET A 80 4.08 2.89 5.15
C MET A 80 3.99 3.15 3.64
N ILE A 81 4.95 2.66 2.85
CA ILE A 81 5.02 2.93 1.40
C ILE A 81 3.96 2.13 0.63
N THR A 82 3.70 0.88 1.04
CA THR A 82 2.84 -0.06 0.29
C THR A 82 1.35 0.05 0.63
N SER A 83 1.01 0.36 1.88
CA SER A 83 -0.37 0.21 2.39
C SER A 83 -0.87 1.40 3.19
N GLY A 84 -0.07 2.46 3.32
CA GLY A 84 -0.43 3.66 4.08
C GLY A 84 -1.72 4.31 3.60
N VAL A 85 -1.88 4.49 2.28
CA VAL A 85 -3.11 5.07 1.70
C VAL A 85 -4.32 4.21 2.04
N ASN A 86 -4.23 2.89 1.82
CA ASN A 86 -5.31 1.98 2.17
C ASN A 86 -5.63 2.03 3.66
N TYR A 87 -4.65 2.02 4.55
CA TYR A 87 -4.89 2.12 6.00
C TYR A 87 -5.74 3.34 6.34
N TYR A 88 -5.36 4.55 5.88
CA TYR A 88 -6.09 5.77 6.23
C TYR A 88 -7.52 5.76 5.66
N VAL A 89 -7.71 5.31 4.42
CA VAL A 89 -9.04 5.18 3.82
C VAL A 89 -9.87 4.17 4.62
N GLN A 90 -9.36 2.96 4.84
CA GLN A 90 -10.11 1.91 5.55
C GLN A 90 -10.42 2.30 7.00
N ASN A 91 -9.54 3.03 7.68
CA ASN A 91 -9.79 3.52 9.03
C ASN A 91 -10.96 4.53 9.07
N VAL A 92 -11.10 5.36 8.04
CA VAL A 92 -12.27 6.25 7.89
C VAL A 92 -13.54 5.42 7.60
N LEU A 93 -13.46 4.48 6.65
CA LEU A 93 -14.61 3.65 6.26
C LEU A 93 -15.10 2.74 7.40
N ASN A 94 -14.20 2.31 8.29
CA ASN A 94 -14.51 1.46 9.45
C ASN A 94 -15.47 2.14 10.45
N ARG A 95 -15.69 3.45 10.34
CA ARG A 95 -16.67 4.21 11.15
C ARG A 95 -18.10 4.09 10.62
N LEU A 96 -18.28 3.57 9.40
CA LEU A 96 -19.59 3.38 8.78
C LEU A 96 -20.28 2.11 9.30
N PRO A 97 -21.63 2.04 9.24
CA PRO A 97 -22.36 0.80 9.45
C PRO A 97 -21.86 -0.33 8.53
N PHE A 98 -21.94 -1.58 9.00
CA PHE A 98 -21.31 -2.74 8.35
C PHE A 98 -21.52 -2.81 6.82
N ILE A 99 -22.76 -2.68 6.35
CA ILE A 99 -23.07 -2.77 4.91
C ILE A 99 -22.41 -1.63 4.12
N LEU A 100 -22.56 -0.38 4.59
CA LEU A 100 -21.99 0.80 3.94
C LEU A 100 -20.47 0.76 3.93
N ASN A 101 -19.86 0.27 5.01
CA ASN A 101 -18.44 0.07 5.10
C ASN A 101 -17.93 -0.91 4.01
N LYS A 102 -18.57 -2.08 3.88
CA LYS A 102 -18.20 -3.09 2.87
C LYS A 102 -18.38 -2.59 1.44
N LEU A 103 -19.49 -1.89 1.17
CA LEU A 103 -19.72 -1.25 -0.13
C LEU A 103 -18.67 -0.19 -0.43
N ALA A 104 -18.34 0.68 0.53
CA ALA A 104 -17.34 1.72 0.34
C ALA A 104 -15.93 1.13 0.13
N ALA A 105 -15.57 0.06 0.84
CA ALA A 105 -14.31 -0.65 0.63
C ALA A 105 -14.23 -1.26 -0.78
N ALA A 106 -15.33 -1.85 -1.26
CA ALA A 106 -15.41 -2.37 -2.63
C ALA A 106 -15.31 -1.24 -3.68
N LEU A 107 -15.99 -0.12 -3.47
CA LEU A 107 -15.89 1.06 -4.33
C LEU A 107 -14.47 1.62 -4.37
N PHE A 108 -13.78 1.67 -3.23
CA PHE A 108 -12.39 2.10 -3.17
C PHE A 108 -11.46 1.16 -3.94
N PHE A 109 -11.67 -0.15 -3.83
CA PHE A 109 -10.94 -1.13 -4.64
C PHE A 109 -11.17 -0.90 -6.14
N VAL A 110 -12.43 -0.77 -6.57
CA VAL A 110 -12.77 -0.49 -7.98
C VAL A 110 -12.14 0.82 -8.45
N PHE A 111 -12.17 1.87 -7.63
CA PHE A 111 -11.51 3.14 -7.92
C PHE A 111 -10.01 2.97 -8.16
N LEU A 112 -9.31 2.19 -7.32
CA LEU A 112 -7.88 1.92 -7.51
C LEU A 112 -7.61 1.11 -8.79
N VAL A 113 -8.45 0.12 -9.10
CA VAL A 113 -8.33 -0.66 -10.34
C VAL A 113 -8.50 0.24 -11.57
N ILE A 114 -9.54 1.08 -11.60
CA ILE A 114 -9.75 2.05 -12.68
C ILE A 114 -8.56 2.99 -12.79
N THR A 115 -8.09 3.53 -11.67
CA THR A 115 -6.92 4.43 -11.64
C THR A 115 -5.67 3.75 -12.20
N GLY A 116 -5.46 2.47 -11.88
CA GLY A 116 -4.36 1.67 -12.42
C GLY A 116 -4.45 1.49 -13.93
N PHE A 117 -5.62 1.12 -14.46
CA PHE A 117 -5.81 1.00 -15.91
C PHE A 117 -5.71 2.34 -16.64
N SER A 118 -6.27 3.42 -16.07
CA SER A 118 -6.13 4.76 -16.62
C SER A 118 -4.66 5.18 -16.69
N MET A 119 -3.86 4.83 -15.68
CA MET A 119 -2.43 5.10 -15.71
C MET A 119 -1.71 4.30 -16.80
N LEU A 120 -2.03 3.02 -16.98
CA LEU A 120 -1.47 2.20 -18.06
C LEU A 120 -1.75 2.80 -19.44
N SER A 121 -2.99 3.26 -19.68
CA SER A 121 -3.38 3.89 -20.94
C SER A 121 -2.66 5.21 -21.28
N MET A 122 -1.89 5.78 -20.35
CA MET A 122 -1.06 6.96 -20.62
C MET A 122 0.29 6.59 -21.28
N PHE A 123 0.68 5.31 -21.20
CA PHE A 123 1.96 4.80 -21.69
C PHE A 123 1.81 3.82 -22.87
N ASP A 124 0.57 3.41 -23.18
CA ASP A 124 0.18 2.76 -24.45
C ASP A 124 0.12 3.78 -25.60
#